data_AF-A0AA88R993-F1
#
_entry.id   AF-A0AA88R993-F1
#
_cell.length_a   1.000
_cell.length_b   1.000
_cell.length_c   1.000
_cell.angle_alpha   90.00
_cell.angle_beta   90.00
_cell.angle_gamma   90.00
#
_symmetry.space_group_name_H-M   'P 1'
#
loop_
_entity.id
_entity.type
_entity.pdbx_description
1 polymer ?
#
loop_
_entity_poly.entity_id
_entity_poly.type
_entity_poly.pdbx_seq_one_letter_code
_entity_poly.pdbx_strand_id
1 'polypeptide(L)'
;MGRKKGVRFEEGAPDDFDPERPYDDPVAMLEMREHLVREKWIDIETAKILRERLKWCYRVEGVNHLQKCRHLVQQYLDSTRGIGWGKDGRHPDQHGPKVVPE
;
A
#
# COMPACT_ATOMS: atom_id res chain seq x y z
N MET A 1 -6.70 -12.64 33.06
CA MET A 1 -6.17 -11.98 31.85
C MET A 1 -7.15 -12.23 30.71
N GLY A 2 -8.10 -11.32 30.51
CA GLY A 2 -9.12 -11.47 29.46
C GLY A 2 -8.53 -11.21 28.08
N ARG A 3 -8.69 -12.16 27.15
CA ARG A 3 -8.44 -11.94 25.73
C ARG A 3 -9.33 -10.77 25.29
N LYS A 4 -8.73 -9.63 24.94
CA LYS A 4 -9.48 -8.51 24.35
C LYS A 4 -10.22 -9.03 23.12
N LYS A 5 -11.54 -8.74 23.05
CA LYS A 5 -12.37 -8.89 21.84
C LYS A 5 -11.59 -8.32 20.65
N GLY A 6 -11.70 -8.95 19.48
CA GLY A 6 -10.97 -8.54 18.27
C GLY A 6 -11.05 -7.03 18.02
N VAL A 7 -9.94 -6.45 17.55
CA VAL A 7 -9.89 -5.03 17.19
C VAL A 7 -10.77 -4.85 15.95
N ARG A 8 -11.80 -4.02 16.05
CA ARG A 8 -12.58 -3.57 14.88
C ARG A 8 -11.88 -2.35 14.31
N PHE A 9 -11.55 -2.39 13.02
CA PHE A 9 -11.00 -1.24 12.31
C PHE A 9 -12.14 -0.51 11.60
N GLU A 10 -12.05 0.81 11.55
CA GLU A 10 -12.94 1.64 10.74
C GLU A 10 -12.47 1.52 9.27
N GLU A 11 -13.40 1.18 8.36
CA GLU A 11 -13.08 0.85 6.96
C GLU A 11 -13.04 2.08 6.04
N GLY A 12 -13.62 3.21 6.44
CA GLY A 12 -13.78 4.40 5.60
C GLY A 12 -13.05 5.64 6.12
N ALA A 13 -13.01 6.66 5.27
CA ALA A 13 -12.63 8.01 5.68
C ALA A 13 -13.70 8.58 6.65
N PRO A 14 -13.31 9.43 7.61
CA PRO A 14 -14.27 10.15 8.45
C PRO A 14 -15.24 10.99 7.61
N ASP A 15 -16.53 10.93 7.94
CA ASP A 15 -17.61 11.60 7.21
C ASP A 15 -17.58 13.13 7.38
N ASP A 16 -16.98 13.62 8.48
CA ASP A 16 -17.04 15.04 8.90
C ASP A 16 -15.89 15.91 8.34
N PHE A 17 -14.98 15.35 7.54
CA PHE A 17 -13.82 16.11 7.03
C PHE A 17 -14.12 16.88 5.74
N ASP A 18 -13.94 18.21 5.79
CA ASP A 18 -13.98 19.11 4.62
C ASP A 18 -12.57 19.32 4.02
N PRO A 19 -12.31 18.85 2.77
CA PRO A 19 -11.04 19.07 2.09
C PRO A 19 -10.71 20.53 1.77
N GLU A 20 -11.73 21.40 1.58
CA GLU A 20 -11.52 22.81 1.26
C GLU A 20 -11.10 23.62 2.49
N ARG A 21 -11.52 23.17 3.69
CA ARG A 21 -11.19 23.82 4.96
C ARG A 21 -10.65 22.82 6.00
N PRO A 22 -9.44 22.26 5.80
CA PRO A 22 -8.93 21.15 6.61
C PRO A 22 -8.68 21.47 8.10
N TYR A 23 -8.59 22.74 8.47
CA TYR A 23 -8.17 23.18 9.80
C TYR A 23 -9.31 23.65 10.71
N ASP A 24 -10.56 23.63 10.23
CA ASP A 24 -11.70 24.10 11.04
C ASP A 24 -12.04 23.14 12.19
N ASP A 25 -11.93 21.84 11.95
CA ASP A 25 -12.14 20.81 12.97
C ASP A 25 -10.82 20.05 13.24
N PRO A 26 -10.17 20.27 14.41
CA PRO A 26 -8.95 19.57 14.76
C PRO A 26 -9.15 18.07 14.95
N VAL A 27 -10.36 17.61 15.28
CA VAL A 27 -10.66 16.17 15.49
C VAL A 27 -10.74 15.47 14.13
N ALA A 28 -11.61 15.94 13.23
CA ALA A 28 -11.75 15.38 11.89
C ALA A 28 -10.42 15.39 11.11
N MET A 29 -9.58 16.43 11.29
CA MET A 29 -8.27 16.50 10.65
C MET A 29 -7.29 15.42 11.16
N LEU A 30 -7.32 15.12 12.46
CA LEU A 30 -6.51 14.04 13.03
C LEU A 30 -7.00 12.66 12.58
N GLU A 31 -8.30 12.43 12.59
CA GLU A 31 -8.91 11.17 12.11
C GLU A 31 -8.60 10.93 10.64
N MET A 32 -8.65 11.96 9.80
CA MET A 32 -8.20 11.86 8.41
C MET A 32 -6.73 11.51 8.28
N ARG A 33 -5.85 12.09 9.11
CA ARG A 33 -4.42 11.72 9.10
C ARG A 33 -4.23 10.26 9.46
N GLU A 34 -4.95 9.76 10.47
CA GLU A 34 -4.91 8.36 10.86
C GLU A 34 -5.39 7.44 9.73
N HIS A 35 -6.49 7.80 9.06
CA HIS A 35 -7.01 7.09 7.88
C HIS A 35 -5.97 7.08 6.74
N LEU A 36 -5.40 8.24 6.38
CA LEU A 36 -4.37 8.33 5.33
C LEU A 36 -3.11 7.52 5.65
N VAL A 37 -2.71 7.49 6.92
CA VAL A 37 -1.57 6.65 7.36
C VAL A 37 -1.93 5.18 7.23
N ARG A 38 -3.15 4.77 7.64
CA ARG A 38 -3.65 3.39 7.50
C ARG A 38 -3.65 2.94 6.04
N GLU A 39 -4.18 3.74 5.12
CA GLU A 39 -4.18 3.43 3.68
C GLU A 39 -2.76 3.25 3.14
N LYS A 40 -1.82 4.12 3.53
CA LYS A 40 -0.40 3.97 3.18
C LYS A 40 0.21 2.69 3.75
N TRP A 41 -0.22 2.23 4.92
CA TRP A 41 0.23 0.95 5.47
C TRP A 41 -0.37 -0.23 4.72
N ILE A 42 -1.65 -0.17 4.36
CA ILE A 42 -2.32 -1.20 3.53
C ILE A 42 -1.57 -1.35 2.19
N ASP A 43 -1.22 -0.24 1.57
CA ASP A 43 -0.39 -0.21 0.35
C ASP A 43 0.98 -0.86 0.51
N ILE A 44 1.65 -0.61 1.64
CA ILE A 44 2.95 -1.23 1.93
C ILE A 44 2.78 -2.75 2.12
N GLU A 45 1.74 -3.18 2.85
CA GLU A 45 1.49 -4.59 3.11
C GLU A 45 1.04 -5.35 1.86
N THR A 46 0.25 -4.73 0.99
CA THR A 46 -0.10 -5.33 -0.31
C THR A 46 1.14 -5.56 -1.19
N ALA A 47 2.06 -4.59 -1.23
CA ALA A 47 3.34 -4.76 -1.92
C ALA A 47 4.21 -5.87 -1.29
N LYS A 48 4.18 -6.03 0.05
CA LYS A 48 4.87 -7.14 0.73
C LYS A 48 4.28 -8.51 0.36
N ILE A 49 2.95 -8.62 0.30
CA ILE A 49 2.27 -9.86 -0.12
C ILE A 49 2.68 -10.23 -1.56
N LEU A 50 2.72 -9.26 -2.48
CA LEU A 50 3.19 -9.50 -3.86
C LEU A 50 4.66 -9.93 -3.90
N ARG A 51 5.51 -9.33 -3.06
CA ARG A 51 6.92 -9.74 -2.92
C ARG A 51 7.04 -11.20 -2.45
N GLU A 52 6.21 -11.64 -1.51
CA GLU A 52 6.21 -13.02 -1.03
C GLU A 52 5.75 -14.00 -2.11
N ARG A 53 4.67 -13.66 -2.85
CA ARG A 53 4.21 -14.44 -4.00
C ARG A 53 5.29 -14.56 -5.08
N LEU A 54 6.02 -13.47 -5.35
CA LEU A 54 7.12 -13.48 -6.31
C LEU A 54 8.27 -14.38 -5.86
N LYS A 55 8.70 -14.28 -4.58
CA LYS A 55 9.72 -15.17 -4.00
C LYS A 55 9.31 -16.63 -4.09
N TRP A 56 8.04 -16.92 -3.84
CA TRP A 56 7.49 -18.26 -3.97
C TRP A 56 7.52 -18.74 -5.43
N CYS A 57 7.10 -17.91 -6.39
CA CYS A 57 7.17 -18.23 -7.81
C CYS A 57 8.61 -18.54 -8.26
N TYR A 58 9.59 -17.75 -7.83
CA TYR A 58 11.00 -17.98 -8.12
C TYR A 58 11.49 -19.32 -7.56
N ARG A 59 11.01 -19.71 -6.37
CA ARG A 59 11.36 -21.00 -5.75
C ARG A 59 10.73 -22.18 -6.49
N VAL A 60 9.49 -22.05 -6.95
CA VAL A 60 8.75 -23.13 -7.61
C VAL A 60 9.23 -23.35 -9.05
N GLU A 61 9.39 -22.27 -9.82
CA GLU A 61 9.69 -22.37 -11.25
C GLU A 61 11.17 -22.62 -11.56
N GLY A 62 12.06 -22.38 -10.58
CA GLY A 62 13.49 -22.57 -10.73
C GLY A 62 14.01 -21.83 -11.95
N VAL A 63 14.59 -22.55 -12.91
CA VAL A 63 15.22 -21.97 -14.11
C VAL A 63 14.24 -21.19 -15.01
N ASN A 64 12.94 -21.50 -14.97
CA ASN A 64 11.92 -20.88 -15.82
C ASN A 64 11.31 -19.58 -15.25
N HIS A 65 11.83 -19.10 -14.11
CA HIS A 65 11.25 -17.95 -13.40
C HIS A 65 11.16 -16.67 -14.25
N LEU A 66 12.08 -16.48 -15.21
CA LEU A 66 12.11 -15.29 -16.08
C LEU A 66 10.89 -15.17 -16.99
N GLN A 67 10.38 -16.30 -17.49
CA GLN A 67 9.21 -16.30 -18.39
C GLN A 67 7.91 -16.31 -17.60
N LYS A 68 7.82 -17.19 -16.60
CA LYS A 68 6.57 -17.43 -15.89
C LYS A 68 6.26 -16.39 -14.81
N CYS A 69 7.26 -15.91 -14.07
CA CYS A 69 7.05 -14.98 -12.95
C CYS A 69 7.06 -13.49 -13.39
N ARG A 70 7.25 -13.20 -14.68
CA ARG A 70 7.35 -11.82 -15.21
C ARG A 70 6.16 -10.94 -14.83
N HIS A 71 4.94 -11.49 -14.90
CA HIS A 71 3.73 -10.75 -14.55
C HIS A 71 3.68 -10.37 -13.06
N LEU A 72 4.16 -11.24 -12.16
CA LEU A 72 4.26 -10.95 -10.72
C LEU A 72 5.31 -9.88 -10.44
N VAL A 73 6.43 -9.88 -11.18
CA VAL A 73 7.45 -8.82 -11.09
C VAL A 73 6.82 -7.48 -11.45
N GLN A 74 6.08 -7.43 -12.57
CA GLN A 74 5.42 -6.21 -13.01
C GLN A 74 4.42 -5.69 -11.97
N GLN A 75 3.52 -6.56 -11.48
CA GLN A 75 2.57 -6.22 -10.41
C GLN A 75 3.27 -5.71 -9.15
N TYR A 76 4.35 -6.37 -8.73
CA TYR A 76 5.11 -5.94 -7.55
C TYR A 76 5.76 -4.56 -7.78
N LEU A 77 6.41 -4.33 -8.92
CA LEU A 77 7.01 -3.04 -9.23
C LEU A 77 5.96 -1.92 -9.28
N ASP A 78 4.82 -2.19 -9.92
CA ASP A 78 3.72 -1.23 -10.01
C ASP A 78 3.11 -0.92 -8.63
N SER A 79 3.01 -1.93 -7.75
CA SER A 79 2.60 -1.76 -6.35
C SER A 79 3.61 -1.01 -5.49
N THR A 80 4.83 -0.71 -5.97
CA THR A 80 5.82 0.08 -5.21
C THR A 80 5.90 1.54 -5.65
N ARG A 81 5.23 1.89 -6.76
CA ARG A 81 5.17 3.26 -7.28
C ARG A 81 4.43 4.17 -6.31
N GLY A 82 5.02 5.32 -5.98
CA GLY A 82 4.44 6.29 -5.04
C GLY A 82 4.36 5.88 -3.57
N ILE A 83 4.74 4.64 -3.19
CA ILE A 83 4.60 4.11 -1.83
C ILE A 83 5.94 4.14 -1.05
N GLY A 84 5.89 4.50 0.24
CA GLY A 84 7.01 4.42 1.19
C GLY A 84 7.79 5.72 1.45
N TRP A 85 8.83 5.59 2.28
CA TRP A 85 9.82 6.61 2.65
C TRP A 85 11.05 6.49 1.73
N GLY A 86 11.67 7.62 1.35
CA GLY A 86 12.84 7.61 0.45
C GLY A 86 12.51 7.33 -1.02
N LYS A 87 11.29 7.68 -1.46
CA LYS A 87 10.83 7.58 -2.86
C LYS A 87 11.80 8.28 -3.84
N ASP A 88 12.42 9.35 -3.39
CA ASP A 88 13.36 10.16 -4.17
C ASP A 88 14.62 9.39 -4.62
N GLY A 89 14.98 8.32 -3.91
CA GLY A 89 16.14 7.47 -4.23
C GLY A 89 15.88 6.39 -5.28
N ARG A 90 14.64 6.24 -5.77
CA ARG A 90 14.30 5.29 -6.85
C ARG A 90 14.56 5.90 -8.23
N HIS A 91 14.61 5.06 -9.25
CA HIS A 91 14.70 5.54 -10.63
C HIS A 91 13.47 6.43 -10.95
N PRO A 92 13.63 7.61 -11.59
CA PRO A 92 12.55 8.57 -11.89
C PRO A 92 11.24 7.95 -12.40
N ASP A 93 11.33 6.94 -13.26
CA ASP A 93 10.18 6.24 -13.84
C ASP A 93 9.27 5.55 -12.80
N GLN A 94 9.77 5.34 -11.59
CA GLN A 94 9.07 4.70 -10.46
C GLN A 94 8.50 5.70 -9.45
N HIS A 95 8.66 7.00 -9.69
CA HIS A 95 8.09 8.07 -8.84
C HIS A 95 6.64 8.39 -9.20
N GLY A 96 6.18 7.93 -10.35
CA GLY A 96 4.82 8.13 -10.81
C GLY A 96 3.76 7.55 -9.85
N PRO A 97 2.50 7.97 -10.00
CA PRO A 97 1.39 7.39 -9.25
C PRO A 97 1.24 5.90 -9.56
N LYS A 98 0.52 5.18 -8.69
CA LYS A 98 0.20 3.77 -8.93
C LYS A 98 -0.54 3.63 -10.26
N VAL A 99 -0.15 2.66 -11.06
CA VAL A 99 -0.88 2.29 -12.28
C VAL A 99 -2.04 1.40 -11.83
N VAL A 100 -3.26 1.90 -11.95
CA VAL A 100 -4.46 1.09 -11.70
C VAL A 100 -4.70 0.26 -12.97
N PRO A 101 -4.65 -1.08 -12.90
CA PRO A 101 -5.11 -1.89 -14.02
C PRO A 101 -6.61 -1.67 -14.19
N GLU A 102 -7.04 -1.29 -15.40
CA GLU A 102 -8.47 -1.30 -15.82
C GLU A 102 -9.09 -2.69 -15.70
#